data_AF-A0A8H9I449-F1
#
_entry.id   AF-A0A8H9I449-F1
#
_cell.length_a   1.000
_cell.length_b   1.000
_cell.length_c   1.000
_cell.angle_alpha   90.00
_cell.angle_beta   90.00
_cell.angle_gamma   90.00
#
_symmetry.space_group_name_H-M   'P 1'
#
loop_
_entity.id
_entity.type
_entity.pdbx_description
1 polymer ?
#
loop_
_entity_poly.entity_id
_entity_poly.type
_entity_poly.pdbx_seq_one_letter_code
_entity_poly.pdbx_strand_id
1 'polypeptide(L)' 'MSTTTNAAPIRVRDAIGGYAATLKGQRATCAWSAEEAARKVARKVHGDQVDVVSAELAESDAKAGVKYRYHITQRGAA' A
#
# COMPACT_ATOMS: atom_id res chain seq x y z
N MET A 1 15.86 -6.00 12.14
CA MET A 1 14.51 -5.80 12.73
C MET A 1 13.74 -4.88 11.79
N SER A 2 12.59 -5.32 11.26
CA SER A 2 11.77 -4.47 10.39
C SER A 2 10.89 -3.59 11.27
N THR A 3 11.21 -2.31 11.37
CA THR A 3 10.39 -1.34 12.11
C THR A 3 9.12 -1.08 11.31
N THR A 4 7.99 -1.62 11.76
CA THR A 4 6.68 -1.24 11.22
C THR A 4 6.46 0.22 11.58
N THR A 5 6.56 1.10 10.59
CA THR A 5 6.25 2.51 10.82
C THR A 5 4.75 2.59 11.07
N ASN A 6 4.33 3.31 12.11
CA ASN A 6 2.92 3.61 12.40
C ASN A 6 2.37 4.63 11.38
N ALA A 7 2.60 4.34 10.10
CA ALA A 7 2.19 5.13 8.95
C ALA A 7 0.78 4.71 8.54
N ALA A 8 0.04 5.66 7.98
CA ALA A 8 -1.31 5.41 7.45
C ALA A 8 -1.30 4.19 6.51
N PRO A 9 -2.27 3.27 6.63
CA PRO A 9 -2.33 2.08 5.79
C PRO A 9 -2.56 2.46 4.34
N ILE A 10 -1.95 1.71 3.43
CA ILE A 10 -2.17 1.82 2.00
C ILE A 10 -3.46 1.09 1.66
N ARG A 11 -4.37 1.81 0.98
CA ARG A 11 -5.65 1.26 0.53
C ARG A 11 -5.60 1.00 -0.96
N VAL A 12 -5.84 -0.24 -1.36
CA VAL A 12 -5.85 -0.67 -2.75
C VAL A 12 -7.26 -1.07 -3.17
N ARG A 13 -7.71 -0.54 -4.29
CA ARG A 13 -9.00 -0.83 -4.91
C ARG A 13 -8.80 -1.36 -6.32
N ASP A 14 -9.82 -2.01 -6.86
CA ASP A 14 -9.87 -2.30 -8.29
C ASP A 14 -9.90 -1.01 -9.11
N ALA A 15 -9.19 -1.03 -10.22
CA ALA A 15 -9.20 -0.01 -11.24
C ALA A 15 -9.38 -0.66 -12.61
N ILE A 16 -9.76 0.13 -13.62
CA ILE A 16 -9.90 -0.39 -14.98
C ILE A 16 -8.55 -0.96 -15.43
N GLY A 17 -8.50 -2.28 -15.65
CA GLY A 17 -7.31 -3.00 -16.07
C GLY A 17 -6.26 -3.24 -14.98
N GLY A 18 -6.62 -3.21 -13.69
CA GLY A 18 -5.72 -3.62 -12.61
C GLY A 18 -6.09 -3.06 -11.24
N TYR A 19 -5.07 -2.63 -10.51
CA TYR A 19 -5.19 -2.18 -9.12
C TYR A 19 -4.72 -0.75 -8.95
N ALA A 20 -5.42 0.03 -8.12
CA ALA A 20 -5.05 1.38 -7.73
C ALA A 20 -4.81 1.47 -6.23
N ALA A 21 -3.58 1.79 -5.84
CA ALA A 21 -3.18 2.04 -4.48
C ALA A 21 -3.20 3.55 -4.17
N THR A 22 -3.66 3.90 -2.97
CA THR A 22 -3.74 5.28 -2.49
C THR A 22 -3.13 5.41 -1.10
N LEU A 23 -2.32 6.46 -0.91
CA LEU A 23 -1.65 6.79 0.35
C LEU A 23 -1.36 8.29 0.40
N LYS A 24 -1.75 8.98 1.49
CA LYS A 24 -1.49 10.42 1.72
C LYS A 24 -1.77 11.33 0.49
N GLY A 25 -2.88 11.11 -0.21
CA GLY A 25 -3.25 11.86 -1.42
C GLY A 25 -2.48 11.49 -2.69
N GLN A 26 -1.47 10.61 -2.59
CA GLN A 26 -0.79 10.04 -3.74
C GLN A 26 -1.49 8.78 -4.25
N ARG A 27 -1.35 8.52 -5.55
CA ARG A 27 -1.89 7.34 -6.23
C ARG A 27 -0.83 6.65 -7.08
N ALA A 28 -0.86 5.33 -7.07
CA ALA A 28 -0.13 4.49 -8.02
C ALA A 28 -1.02 3.35 -8.52
N THR A 29 -0.73 2.85 -9.71
CA THR A 29 -1.47 1.76 -10.32
C THR A 29 -0.54 0.65 -10.77
N CYS A 30 -1.05 -0.58 -10.82
CA CYS A 30 -0.37 -1.72 -11.40
C CYS A 30 -1.40 -2.66 -12.04
N ALA A 31 -1.11 -3.13 -13.25
CA ALA A 31 -2.04 -3.95 -14.02
C ALA A 31 -2.16 -5.39 -13.49
N TRP A 32 -1.10 -5.91 -12.88
CA TRP A 32 -0.98 -7.34 -12.55
C TRP A 32 -0.88 -7.65 -11.05
N SER A 33 -0.58 -6.68 -10.18
CA SER A 33 -0.43 -6.94 -8.74
C SER A 33 -0.82 -5.75 -7.85
N ALA A 34 -1.72 -6.01 -6.90
CA ALA A 34 -2.12 -5.04 -5.87
C ALA A 34 -0.95 -4.63 -4.97
N GLU A 35 -0.08 -5.59 -4.64
CA GLU A 35 1.11 -5.36 -3.82
C GLU A 35 2.08 -4.42 -4.52
N GLU A 36 2.31 -4.61 -5.82
CA GLU A 36 3.20 -3.74 -6.58
C GLU A 36 2.63 -2.32 -6.72
N ALA A 37 1.31 -2.18 -6.85
CA ALA A 37 0.66 -0.87 -6.78
C ALA A 37 0.90 -0.21 -5.40
N ALA A 38 0.76 -0.98 -4.32
CA ALA A 38 1.02 -0.50 -2.97
C ALA A 38 2.49 -0.09 -2.76
N ARG A 39 3.44 -0.90 -3.23
CA ARG A 39 4.87 -0.60 -3.15
C ARG A 39 5.24 0.67 -3.91
N LYS A 40 4.69 0.86 -5.12
CA LYS A 40 4.90 2.08 -5.91
C LYS A 40 4.40 3.33 -5.18
N VAL A 41 3.21 3.29 -4.57
CA VAL A 41 2.71 4.47 -3.82
C VAL A 41 3.49 4.69 -2.53
N ALA A 42 3.91 3.62 -1.84
CA ALA A 42 4.75 3.70 -0.65
C ALA A 42 6.06 4.43 -0.96
N ARG A 43 6.74 4.01 -2.04
CA ARG A 43 8.01 4.61 -2.46
C ARG A 43 7.89 6.06 -2.92
N LYS A 44 6.77 6.43 -3.55
CA LYS A 44 6.49 7.84 -3.87
C LYS A 44 6.40 8.73 -2.64
N VAL A 45 5.85 8.21 -1.54
CA VAL A 45 5.59 8.99 -0.32
C VAL A 45 6.78 8.97 0.64
N HIS A 46 7.49 7.85 0.74
CA HIS A 46 8.50 7.61 1.76
C HIS A 46 9.94 7.37 1.22
N GLY A 47 10.13 7.31 -0.11
CA GLY A 47 11.42 7.01 -0.74
C GLY A 47 11.64 5.51 -1.00
N ASP A 48 12.77 5.13 -1.62
CA ASP A 48 12.98 3.76 -2.11
C ASP A 48 13.27 2.71 -1.01
N GLN A 49 13.59 3.14 0.21
CA GLN A 49 13.92 2.28 1.35
C GLN A 49 12.69 1.77 2.13
N VAL A 50 11.55 1.65 1.47
CA VAL A 50 10.32 1.09 2.06
C VAL A 50 9.83 -0.13 1.30
N ASP A 51 9.21 -1.01 2.07
CA ASP A 51 8.50 -2.16 1.56
C ASP A 51 7.08 -2.18 2.11
N VAL A 52 6.27 -3.14 1.65
CA VAL A 52 4.86 -3.23 2.03
C VAL A 52 4.54 -4.65 2.46
N VAL A 53 3.67 -4.79 3.46
CA VAL A 53 3.18 -6.08 3.93
C VAL A 53 1.66 -6.07 3.95
N SER A 54 1.03 -7.16 3.54
CA SER A 54 -0.43 -7.30 3.59
C SER A 54 -0.93 -7.13 5.01
N ALA A 55 -2.01 -6.40 5.16
CA ALA A 55 -2.69 -6.13 6.40
C ALA A 55 -4.10 -6.73 6.36
N GLU A 56 -4.67 -6.99 7.53
CA GLU A 56 -6.08 -7.32 7.62
C GLU A 56 -6.93 -6.16 7.11
N LEU A 57 -7.94 -6.49 6.29
CA LEU A 57 -8.88 -5.51 5.78
C LEU A 57 -9.86 -5.13 6.89
N ALA A 58 -9.86 -3.86 7.30
CA ALA A 58 -10.85 -3.40 8.25
C ALA A 58 -12.24 -3.35 7.59
N GLU A 59 -13.30 -3.59 8.38
CA GLU A 59 -14.67 -3.56 7.87
C GLU A 59 -15.03 -2.22 7.19
N SER A 60 -14.54 -1.10 7.72
CA SER A 60 -14.71 0.23 7.13
C SER A 60 -14.05 0.37 5.75
N ASP A 61 -12.92 -0.31 5.54
CA ASP A 61 -12.23 -0.31 4.24
C ASP A 61 -13.02 -1.15 3.22
N ALA A 62 -13.57 -2.29 3.63
CA ALA A 62 -14.44 -3.12 2.79
C ALA A 62 -15.70 -2.35 2.35
N LYS A 63 -16.36 -1.63 3.28
CA LYS A 63 -17.51 -0.75 2.98
C LYS A 63 -17.16 0.38 2.01
N ALA A 64 -15.91 0.84 2.00
CA ALA A 64 -15.40 1.87 1.08
C ALA A 64 -14.94 1.31 -0.28
N GLY A 65 -15.12 0.01 -0.54
CA GLY A 65 -14.71 -0.65 -1.79
C GLY A 65 -13.20 -0.91 -1.89
N VAL A 66 -12.48 -0.88 -0.77
CA VAL A 66 -11.07 -1.29 -0.71
C VAL A 66 -11.02 -2.82 -0.73
N LYS A 67 -10.19 -3.37 -1.61
CA LYS A 67 -10.00 -4.82 -1.77
C LYS A 67 -8.82 -5.34 -0.96
N TYR A 68 -7.74 -4.56 -0.90
CA TYR A 68 -6.52 -4.94 -0.21
C TYR A 68 -6.00 -3.78 0.63
N ARG A 69 -5.44 -4.11 1.78
CA ARG A 69 -4.80 -3.17 2.69
C ARG A 69 -3.36 -3.59 2.92
N TYR A 70 -2.44 -2.63 2.93
CA TYR A 70 -1.03 -2.88 3.19
C TYR A 70 -0.48 -1.92 4.25
N HIS A 71 0.45 -2.41 5.05
CA HIS A 71 1.28 -1.61 5.95
C HIS A 71 2.65 -1.35 5.36
N ILE A 72 3.22 -0.19 5.69
CA ILE A 72 4.54 0.21 5.24
C ILE A 72 5.56 -0.29 6.26
N THR A 73 6.59 -0.96 5.77
CA THR A 73 7.73 -1.39 6.57
C THR A 73 8.98 -0.68 6.06
N GLN A 74 9.87 -0.28 6.96
CA GLN A 74 11.19 0.18 6.54
C GLN A 74 12.06 -1.03 6.24
N ARG A 75 12.77 -1.00 5.12
CA ARG A 75 13.95 -1.88 4.98
C ARG A 75 14.97 -1.34 5.97
N GLY A 76 15.15 -2.06 7.09
CA GLY A 76 16.23 -1.76 8.01
C GLY A 76 17.54 -1.75 7.21
N ALA A 77 18.21 -0.60 7.19
CA ALA A 77 19.61 -0.54 6.80
C ALA A 77 20.36 -1.52 7.72
N ALA A 78 20.92 -2.58 7.12
CA ALA A 78 21.87 -3.44 7.79
C ALA A 78 23.24 -2.75 7.79
#